data_AF-H6V7K8-F1
#
_entry.id   AF-H6V7K8-F1
#
_cell.length_a   1.000
_cell.length_b   1.000
_cell.length_c   1.000
_cell.angle_alpha   90.00
_cell.angle_beta   90.00
_cell.angle_gamma   90.00
#
_symmetry.space_group_name_H-M   'P 1'
#
loop_
_entity.id
_entity.type
_entity.pdbx_description
1 polymer ?
#
loop_
_entity_poly.entity_id
_entity_poly.type
_entity_poly.pdbx_seq_one_letter_code
_entity_poly.pdbx_strand_id
1 'polypeptide(L)'
;STYFACNWQEAIWTVWRTIRLDKLRAVYLETSYLNSMSSTGLFGHLRPMDVMQLMRDLYAMGIQSSPATKNLSHAKLIIQHIKPQVNALEPDLPIRTVMFSQLMANNTVGIQVV
;
A
#
# COMPACT_ATOMS: atom_id res chain seq x y z
N SER A 1 -10.38 -28.50 11.46
CA SER A 1 -10.83 -27.63 10.37
C SER A 1 -9.63 -26.85 9.86
N THR A 2 -9.09 -27.23 8.71
CA THR A 2 -7.96 -26.53 8.09
C THR A 2 -8.44 -25.23 7.48
N TYR A 3 -8.32 -24.14 8.24
CA TYR A 3 -8.36 -22.78 7.71
C TYR A 3 -7.23 -22.70 6.67
N PHE A 4 -7.56 -22.76 5.37
CA PHE A 4 -6.61 -22.37 4.35
C PHE A 4 -6.39 -20.88 4.52
N ALA A 5 -5.27 -20.50 5.13
CA ALA A 5 -4.83 -19.11 5.13
C ALA A 5 -4.74 -18.68 3.68
N CYS A 6 -5.66 -17.83 3.23
CA CYS A 6 -5.61 -17.23 1.91
C CYS A 6 -4.28 -16.46 1.81
N ASN A 7 -3.31 -17.01 1.09
CA ASN A 7 -2.00 -16.38 0.92
C ASN A 7 -2.06 -15.34 -0.21
N TRP A 8 -2.94 -14.35 -0.02
CA TRP A 8 -3.13 -13.24 -0.95
C TRP A 8 -1.82 -12.49 -1.21
N GLN A 9 -0.94 -12.41 -0.20
CA GLN A 9 0.34 -11.72 -0.32
C GLN A 9 1.27 -12.39 -1.33
N GLU A 10 1.38 -13.73 -1.33
CA GLU A 10 2.18 -14.46 -2.33
C GLU A 10 1.64 -14.29 -3.75
N ALA A 11 0.32 -14.21 -3.91
CA ALA A 11 -0.28 -13.93 -5.21
C ALA A 11 0.15 -12.56 -5.75
N ILE A 12 0.24 -11.54 -4.88
CA ILE A 12 0.76 -10.23 -5.26
C ILE A 12 2.28 -10.28 -5.50
N TRP A 13 3.06 -10.98 -4.65
CA TRP A 13 4.50 -11.17 -4.86
C TRP A 13 4.82 -11.81 -6.20
N THR A 14 4.01 -12.76 -6.65
CA THR A 14 4.15 -13.38 -7.98
C THR A 14 4.03 -12.35 -9.09
N VAL A 15 3.10 -11.39 -8.98
CA VAL A 15 2.99 -10.28 -9.94
C VAL A 15 4.19 -9.36 -9.84
N TRP A 16 4.61 -8.93 -8.65
CA TRP A 16 5.73 -7.99 -8.51
C TRP A 16 7.04 -8.50 -9.10
N ARG A 17 7.33 -9.81 -9.00
CA ARG A 17 8.51 -10.42 -9.61
C ARG A 17 8.56 -10.30 -11.14
N THR A 18 7.43 -9.96 -11.79
CA THR A 18 7.35 -9.73 -13.24
C THR A 18 7.41 -8.25 -13.63
N ILE A 19 7.33 -7.33 -12.68
CA ILE A 19 7.25 -5.89 -12.95
C ILE A 19 8.64 -5.31 -13.15
N ARG A 20 8.86 -4.65 -14.29
CA ARG A 20 10.05 -3.82 -14.54
C ARG A 20 9.89 -2.46 -13.89
N LEU A 21 10.74 -2.15 -12.91
CA LEU A 21 10.60 -0.93 -12.10
C LEU A 21 10.72 0.36 -12.93
N ASP A 22 11.58 0.39 -13.95
CA ASP A 22 11.76 1.56 -14.83
C ASP A 22 10.55 1.86 -15.72
N LYS A 23 9.69 0.85 -15.95
CA LYS A 23 8.48 0.96 -16.77
C LYS A 23 7.22 1.16 -15.93
N LEU A 24 7.29 0.94 -14.62
CA LEU A 24 6.17 1.17 -13.72
C LEU A 24 5.80 2.66 -13.72
N ARG A 25 4.50 2.94 -13.92
CA ARG A 25 3.95 4.31 -13.89
C ARG A 25 3.02 4.54 -12.72
N ALA A 26 2.19 3.56 -12.41
CA ALA A 26 1.23 3.66 -11.33
C ALA A 26 0.92 2.29 -10.73
N VAL A 27 0.61 2.29 -9.45
CA VAL A 27 0.00 1.20 -8.70
C VAL A 27 -1.31 1.75 -8.13
N TYR A 28 -2.40 1.03 -8.36
CA TYR A 28 -3.71 1.34 -7.81
C TYR A 28 -3.99 0.36 -6.68
N LEU A 29 -4.18 0.88 -5.46
CA LEU A 29 -4.49 0.05 -4.29
C LEU A 29 -5.55 0.70 -3.44
N GLU A 30 -6.30 -0.14 -2.73
CA GLU A 30 -7.20 0.34 -1.69
C GLU A 30 -6.49 0.51 -0.34
N THR A 31 -6.99 1.45 0.46
CA THR A 31 -6.82 1.42 1.91
C THR A 31 -8.12 1.90 2.54
N SER A 32 -8.78 1.02 3.28
CA SER A 32 -10.12 1.28 3.80
C SER A 32 -10.11 1.79 5.24
N TYR A 33 -9.04 1.55 6.00
CA TYR A 33 -8.98 1.85 7.43
C TYR A 33 -7.65 2.49 7.82
N LEU A 34 -7.65 3.25 8.92
CA LEU A 34 -6.42 3.79 9.51
C LEU A 34 -5.58 2.68 10.15
N ASN A 35 -4.30 2.98 10.38
CA ASN A 35 -3.34 2.07 11.03
C ASN A 35 -3.77 1.56 12.41
N SER A 36 -4.65 2.28 13.11
CA SER A 36 -5.19 1.87 14.42
C SER A 36 -6.17 0.70 14.35
N MET A 37 -6.69 0.35 13.17
CA MET A 37 -7.60 -0.79 13.01
C MET A 37 -6.86 -2.11 13.29
N SER A 38 -7.45 -2.94 14.15
CA SER A 38 -6.93 -4.27 14.46
C SER A 38 -7.10 -5.22 13.26
N SER A 39 -6.23 -6.21 13.13
CA SER A 39 -6.26 -7.16 12.01
C SER A 39 -7.60 -7.89 11.88
N THR A 40 -8.25 -8.21 13.00
CA THR A 40 -9.58 -8.84 13.02
C THR A 40 -10.69 -7.91 12.51
N GLY A 41 -10.52 -6.60 12.62
CA GLY A 41 -11.46 -5.59 12.15
C GLY A 41 -11.27 -5.17 10.68
N LEU A 42 -10.27 -5.73 10.00
CA LEU A 42 -9.98 -5.38 8.60
C LEU A 42 -10.90 -6.05 7.59
N PHE A 43 -11.45 -7.22 7.91
CA PHE A 43 -12.33 -7.98 7.01
C PHE A 43 -11.77 -8.12 5.57
N GLY A 44 -10.46 -8.32 5.43
CA GLY A 44 -9.79 -8.48 4.14
C GLY A 44 -9.30 -7.17 3.47
N HIS A 45 -9.46 -6.02 4.12
CA HIS A 45 -8.97 -4.73 3.61
C HIS A 45 -7.56 -4.39 4.12
N LEU A 46 -6.92 -3.43 3.45
CA LEU A 46 -5.58 -2.93 3.81
C LEU A 46 -5.64 -1.64 4.63
N ARG A 47 -4.60 -1.43 5.46
CA ARG A 47 -4.26 -0.17 6.13
C ARG A 47 -3.04 0.46 5.45
N PRO A 48 -2.74 1.75 5.72
CA PRO A 48 -1.55 2.41 5.20
C PRO A 48 -0.24 1.65 5.41
N MET A 49 -0.02 1.06 6.59
CA MET A 49 1.20 0.30 6.87
C MET A 49 1.32 -0.96 5.99
N ASP A 50 0.19 -1.61 5.69
CA ASP A 50 0.15 -2.82 4.86
C ASP A 50 0.46 -2.43 3.41
N VAL A 51 -0.18 -1.38 2.88
CA VAL A 51 0.10 -0.83 1.54
C VAL A 51 1.58 -0.45 1.38
N MET A 52 2.17 0.21 2.38
CA MET A 52 3.59 0.59 2.30
C MET A 52 4.53 -0.61 2.40
N GLN A 53 4.14 -1.67 3.11
CA GLN A 53 4.87 -2.94 3.06
C GLN A 53 4.84 -3.52 1.64
N LEU A 54 3.68 -3.53 1.00
CA LEU A 54 3.53 -3.98 -0.39
C LEU A 54 4.43 -3.16 -1.35
N MET A 55 4.61 -1.86 -1.12
CA MET A 55 5.52 -1.03 -1.94
C MET A 55 7.01 -1.31 -1.68
N ARG A 56 7.39 -1.65 -0.44
CA ARG A 56 8.75 -2.13 -0.14
C ARG A 56 9.02 -3.46 -0.82
N ASP A 57 8.05 -4.37 -0.77
CA ASP A 57 8.15 -5.69 -1.41
C ASP A 57 8.27 -5.55 -2.93
N LEU A 58 7.46 -4.69 -3.56
CA LEU A 58 7.58 -4.36 -4.98
C LEU A 58 8.98 -3.86 -5.35
N TYR A 59 9.54 -2.92 -4.58
CA TYR A 59 10.88 -2.40 -4.83
C TYR A 59 11.97 -3.49 -4.69
N ALA A 60 11.83 -4.37 -3.69
CA ALA A 60 12.78 -5.44 -3.43
C ALA A 60 12.72 -6.59 -4.45
N MET A 61 11.52 -6.92 -4.94
CA MET A 61 11.28 -8.11 -5.78
C MET A 61 11.16 -7.79 -7.27
N GLY A 62 10.90 -6.53 -7.63
CA GLY A 62 10.74 -6.12 -9.02
C GLY A 62 12.01 -6.27 -9.86
N ILE A 63 11.82 -6.44 -11.17
CA ILE A 63 12.91 -6.53 -12.13
C ILE A 63 13.59 -5.16 -12.23
N GLN A 64 14.86 -5.12 -11.82
CA GLN A 64 15.70 -3.93 -11.86
C GLN A 64 16.10 -3.56 -13.28
N SER A 65 16.28 -2.26 -13.51
CA SER A 65 16.85 -1.72 -14.75
C SER A 65 18.38 -1.69 -14.71
N SER A 66 19.00 -1.36 -15.86
CA SER A 66 20.41 -0.96 -15.93
C SER A 66 20.49 0.47 -16.49
N PRO A 67 20.92 1.47 -15.72
CA PRO A 67 21.33 1.40 -14.31
C PRO A 67 20.17 1.05 -13.36
N ALA A 68 20.50 0.53 -12.18
CA ALA A 68 19.52 0.09 -11.18
C ALA A 68 18.59 1.23 -10.75
N THR A 69 17.30 0.92 -10.60
CA THR A 69 16.31 1.87 -10.12
C THR A 69 16.55 2.10 -8.61
N LYS A 70 16.84 3.33 -8.21
CA LYS A 70 17.24 3.66 -6.82
C LYS A 70 16.08 3.82 -5.84
N ASN A 71 14.88 4.11 -6.36
CA ASN A 71 13.64 4.34 -5.62
C ASN A 71 12.44 4.32 -6.60
N LEU A 72 11.22 4.51 -6.10
CA LEU A 72 10.00 4.52 -6.90
C LEU A 72 9.44 5.93 -7.15
N SER A 73 10.25 6.98 -7.06
CA SER A 73 9.80 8.38 -7.14
C SER A 73 9.23 8.81 -8.49
N HIS A 74 9.44 8.03 -9.56
CA HIS A 74 8.79 8.23 -10.85
C HIS A 74 7.41 7.59 -10.98
N ALA A 75 7.05 6.69 -10.05
CA ALA A 75 5.80 5.96 -10.06
C ALA A 75 4.81 6.58 -9.07
N LYS A 76 3.51 6.45 -9.38
CA LYS A 76 2.41 6.90 -8.52
C LYS A 76 1.81 5.73 -7.76
N LEU A 77 1.54 5.91 -6.48
CA LEU A 77 0.64 5.08 -5.71
C LEU A 77 -0.68 5.82 -5.60
N ILE A 78 -1.70 5.33 -6.30
CA ILE A 78 -3.03 5.93 -6.32
C ILE A 78 -3.91 5.17 -5.33
N ILE A 79 -4.40 5.89 -4.33
CA ILE A 79 -5.21 5.31 -3.26
C ILE A 79 -6.70 5.44 -3.57
N GLN A 80 -7.41 4.31 -3.53
CA GLN A 80 -8.85 4.23 -3.76
C GLN A 80 -9.60 3.55 -2.60
N HIS A 81 -10.94 3.55 -2.66
CA HIS A 81 -11.85 2.88 -1.70
C HIS A 81 -11.61 3.19 -0.22
N ILE A 82 -11.38 4.47 0.09
CA ILE A 82 -11.34 4.96 1.48
C ILE A 82 -12.77 4.92 2.04
N LYS A 83 -13.02 4.09 3.06
CA LYS A 83 -14.34 4.02 3.71
C LYS A 83 -14.55 5.23 4.62
N PRO A 84 -15.76 5.82 4.63
CA PRO A 84 -16.09 6.86 5.60
C PRO A 84 -16.05 6.28 7.02
N GLN A 85 -15.44 7.00 7.95
CA GLN A 85 -15.48 6.64 9.38
C GLN A 85 -16.74 7.25 9.97
N VAL A 86 -17.74 6.42 10.26
CA VAL A 86 -19.02 6.88 10.83
C VAL A 86 -18.89 7.32 12.29
N ASN A 87 -17.78 6.93 12.96
CA ASN A 87 -17.50 7.19 14.39
C ASN A 87 -16.08 7.75 14.61
N ALA A 88 -15.58 8.63 13.73
CA ALA A 88 -14.24 9.20 13.91
C ALA A 88 -14.17 10.00 15.23
N LEU A 89 -13.26 9.60 16.12
CA LEU A 89 -12.98 10.25 17.42
C LEU A 89 -12.30 11.63 17.28
N GLU A 90 -11.90 11.99 16.06
CA GLU A 90 -11.15 13.21 15.74
C GLU A 90 -11.99 14.05 14.74
N PRO A 91 -12.84 14.97 15.23
CA PRO A 91 -13.77 15.73 14.38
C PRO A 91 -13.08 16.72 13.41
N ASP A 92 -11.80 17.03 13.63
CA ASP A 92 -11.18 18.21 13.01
C ASP A 92 -10.36 17.94 11.74
N LEU A 93 -10.02 16.69 11.44
CA LEU A 93 -9.25 16.35 10.22
C LEU A 93 -9.98 15.35 9.33
N PRO A 94 -10.13 15.66 8.02
CA PRO A 94 -10.65 14.69 7.06
C PRO A 94 -9.84 13.39 7.12
N ILE A 95 -10.52 12.24 7.17
CA ILE A 95 -9.88 10.91 7.20
C ILE A 95 -8.80 10.74 6.12
N ARG A 96 -9.01 11.34 4.94
CA ARG A 96 -8.07 11.34 3.83
C ARG A 96 -6.73 11.97 4.22
N THR A 97 -6.74 13.07 4.97
CA THR A 97 -5.55 13.76 5.45
C THR A 97 -4.78 12.89 6.43
N VAL A 98 -5.47 12.27 7.40
CA VAL A 98 -4.84 11.37 8.37
C VAL A 98 -4.23 10.15 7.67
N MET A 99 -4.96 9.57 6.73
CA MET A 99 -4.51 8.42 5.94
C MET A 99 -3.31 8.76 5.07
N PHE A 100 -3.33 9.92 4.40
CA PHE A 100 -2.20 10.42 3.63
C PHE A 100 -0.97 10.60 4.51
N SER A 101 -1.10 11.22 5.69
CA SER A 101 0.00 11.36 6.65
C SER A 101 0.57 10.01 7.08
N GLN A 102 -0.28 9.00 7.32
CA GLN A 102 0.16 7.65 7.68
C GLN A 102 0.89 6.93 6.54
N LEU A 103 0.43 7.10 5.30
CA LEU A 103 1.09 6.59 4.09
C LEU A 103 2.46 7.22 3.92
N MET A 104 2.52 8.56 4.00
CA MET A 104 3.76 9.32 3.85
C MET A 104 4.78 9.00 4.95
N ALA A 105 4.34 8.84 6.20
CA ALA A 105 5.22 8.47 7.32
C ALA A 105 5.90 7.10 7.13
N ASN A 106 5.31 6.21 6.33
CA ASN A 106 5.82 4.86 6.06
C ASN A 106 6.45 4.71 4.66
N ASN A 107 6.53 5.80 3.89
CA ASN A 107 7.00 5.77 2.51
C ASN A 107 8.53 5.82 2.42
N THR A 108 9.17 4.67 2.62
CA THR A 108 10.63 4.54 2.57
C THR A 108 11.20 4.33 1.17
N VAL A 109 10.35 4.05 0.18
CA VAL A 109 10.73 3.83 -1.22
C VAL A 109 10.52 5.05 -2.11
N GLY A 110 10.02 6.15 -1.55
CA GLY A 110 9.85 7.43 -2.23
C GLY A 110 8.78 7.45 -3.32
N ILE A 111 7.81 6.55 -3.31
CA ILE A 111 6.72 6.52 -4.30
C ILE A 111 5.80 7.73 -4.18
N GLN A 112 5.25 8.26 -5.27
CA GLN A 112 4.37 9.42 -5.22
C GLN A 112 2.95 9.02 -4.78
N VAL A 113 2.56 9.30 -3.54
CA VAL A 113 1.20 9.03 -3.05
C VAL A 113 0.24 10.07 -3.61
N VAL A 114 -0.85 9.60 -4.24
CA VAL A 114 -1.91 10.39 -4.87
C VAL A 114 -3.28 9.96 -4.38
#